data_AF-A0A3N0C0D1-F1
#
_entry.id   AF-A0A3N0C0D1-F1
#
_cell.length_a   1.000
_cell.length_b   1.000
_cell.length_c   1.000
_cell.angle_alpha   90.00
_cell.angle_beta   90.00
_cell.angle_gamma   90.00
#
_symmetry.space_group_name_H-M   'P 1'
#
loop_
_entity.id
_entity.type
_entity.pdbx_description
1 polymer ?
#
loop_
_entity_poly.entity_id
_entity_poly.type
_entity_poly.pdbx_seq_one_letter_code
_entity_poly.pdbx_strand_id
1 'polypeptide(L)'
;MTLSVKDRVYAAAEQISAERRPTVSTVRAAAGVSNADATRYLKEWAEGKQAAGGKVAAAPPTLLEQAARLAGACWAEASALAAERHAAVEAAWAQERKDKDLEIAELGADLDQASAEKDAVAAGHAEELARLQAQRDALERQLAVIGKQLEDSRESERAAAKEAADASRKLATAEVRATTLEQVHNALLQRVSPETKNAR
;
A
#
# COMPACT_ATOMS: atom_id res chain seq x y z
N MET A 1 94.09 36.75 19.23
CA MET A 1 93.86 36.61 17.78
C MET A 1 92.64 37.43 17.42
N THR A 2 92.81 38.49 16.64
CA THR A 2 91.69 39.35 16.22
C THR A 2 90.86 38.62 15.16
N LEU A 3 89.62 38.27 15.48
CA LEU A 3 88.68 37.65 14.52
C LEU A 3 88.52 38.55 13.30
N SER A 4 88.52 37.96 12.10
CA SER A 4 88.36 38.73 10.87
C SER A 4 87.00 39.42 10.85
N VAL A 5 86.88 40.48 10.04
CA VAL A 5 85.61 41.20 9.86
C VAL A 5 84.51 40.25 9.37
N LYS A 6 84.85 39.28 8.51
CA LYS A 6 83.93 38.25 8.02
C LYS A 6 83.44 37.34 9.14
N ASP A 7 84.36 36.84 9.98
CA ASP A 7 84.01 35.90 11.06
C ASP A 7 83.10 36.55 12.10
N ARG A 8 83.34 37.83 12.41
CA ARG A 8 82.48 38.60 13.32
C ARG A 8 81.07 38.80 12.74
N VAL A 9 80.96 39.08 11.44
CA VAL A 9 79.66 39.20 10.77
C VAL A 9 78.92 37.87 10.75
N TYR A 10 79.60 36.76 10.48
CA TYR A 10 79.00 35.43 10.42
C TYR A 10 78.53 34.97 11.80
N ALA A 11 79.35 35.16 12.84
CA ALA A 11 78.99 34.84 14.21
C ALA A 11 77.78 35.67 14.69
N ALA A 12 77.77 36.98 14.40
CA ALA A 12 76.64 37.85 14.72
C ALA A 12 75.37 37.45 13.94
N ALA A 13 75.51 37.10 12.65
CA ALA A 13 74.40 36.63 11.85
C ALA A 13 73.82 35.31 12.37
N GLU A 14 74.66 34.34 12.76
CA GLU A 14 74.19 33.07 13.36
C GLU A 14 73.44 33.32 14.67
N GLN A 15 74.01 34.11 15.57
CA GLN A 15 73.40 34.41 16.87
C GLN A 15 72.04 35.10 16.69
N ILE A 16 71.94 36.09 15.80
CA ILE A 16 70.66 36.77 15.52
C ILE A 16 69.67 35.80 14.87
N SER A 17 70.16 34.94 13.95
CA SER A 17 69.31 34.02 13.19
C SER A 17 68.64 32.94 14.02
N ALA A 18 69.13 32.67 15.23
CA ALA A 18 68.49 31.75 16.17
C ALA A 18 67.10 32.24 16.62
N GLU A 19 66.91 33.57 16.68
CA GLU A 19 65.66 34.17 17.18
C GLU A 19 64.86 34.89 16.08
N ARG A 20 65.55 35.53 15.12
CA ARG A 20 64.90 36.35 14.09
C ARG A 20 65.75 36.48 12.84
N ARG A 21 65.13 36.88 11.72
CA ARG A 21 65.87 37.10 10.47
C ARG A 21 66.93 38.21 10.64
N PRO A 22 68.23 37.94 10.43
CA PRO A 22 69.26 38.96 10.52
C PRO A 22 69.07 40.06 9.47
N THR A 23 69.29 41.31 9.87
CA THR A 23 69.28 42.47 8.98
C THR A 23 70.64 43.16 8.99
N VAL A 24 70.97 43.91 7.94
CA VAL A 24 72.27 44.61 7.84
C VAL A 24 72.49 45.53 9.04
N SER A 25 71.44 46.22 9.52
CA SER A 25 71.54 47.12 10.67
C SER A 25 71.81 46.39 12.00
N THR A 26 71.17 45.24 12.22
CA THR A 26 71.32 44.44 13.45
C THR A 26 72.67 43.73 13.49
N VAL A 27 73.12 43.20 12.35
CA VAL A 27 74.43 42.56 12.20
C VAL A 27 75.57 43.58 12.31
N ARG A 28 75.41 44.78 11.73
CA ARG A 28 76.37 45.88 11.88
C ARG A 28 76.55 46.28 13.34
N ALA A 29 75.45 46.43 14.07
CA ALA A 29 75.47 46.81 15.48
C ALA A 29 76.12 45.72 16.36
N ALA A 30 75.83 44.45 16.09
CA ALA A 30 76.37 43.32 16.86
C ALA A 30 77.84 43.00 16.54
N ALA A 31 78.26 43.10 15.27
CA ALA A 31 79.63 42.78 14.86
C ALA A 31 80.61 43.98 14.96
N GLY A 32 80.10 45.20 15.05
CA GLY A 32 80.91 46.43 15.12
C GLY A 32 81.73 46.66 13.85
N VAL A 33 81.08 46.54 12.68
CA VAL A 33 81.73 46.63 11.35
C VAL A 33 81.13 47.75 10.50
N SER A 34 81.74 48.05 9.35
CA SER A 34 81.19 49.02 8.40
C SER A 34 79.90 48.50 7.76
N ASN A 35 79.07 49.40 7.23
CA ASN A 35 77.84 49.01 6.52
C ASN A 35 78.14 48.19 5.25
N ALA A 36 79.24 48.52 4.56
CA ALA A 36 79.67 47.79 3.36
C ALA A 36 80.04 46.34 3.69
N ASP A 37 80.79 46.12 4.77
CA ASP A 37 81.18 44.78 5.22
C ASP A 37 79.99 43.97 5.73
N ALA A 38 79.10 44.60 6.53
CA ALA A 38 77.88 43.97 6.99
C ALA A 38 76.99 43.52 5.82
N THR A 39 76.81 44.37 4.80
CA THR A 39 75.99 44.05 3.62
C THR A 39 76.61 42.90 2.82
N ARG A 40 77.91 42.96 2.56
CA ARG A 40 78.64 41.97 1.76
C ARG A 40 78.63 40.60 2.43
N TYR A 41 79.06 40.53 3.68
CA TYR A 41 79.23 39.26 4.37
C TYR A 41 77.91 38.68 4.88
N LEU A 42 76.91 39.50 5.21
CA LEU A 42 75.57 38.99 5.53
C LEU A 42 74.90 38.33 4.31
N LYS A 43 75.08 38.91 3.12
CA LYS A 43 74.60 38.31 1.87
C LYS A 43 75.29 36.96 1.62
N GLU A 44 76.62 36.91 1.74
CA GLU A 44 77.39 35.67 1.55
C GLU A 44 76.99 34.59 2.59
N TRP A 45 76.77 34.97 3.85
CA TRP A 45 76.29 34.06 4.89
C TRP A 45 74.88 33.54 4.58
N ALA A 46 73.96 34.40 4.14
CA ALA A 46 72.60 34.01 3.79
C ALA A 46 72.57 33.06 2.59
N GLU A 47 73.38 33.33 1.56
CA GLU A 47 73.56 32.46 0.40
C GLU A 47 74.17 31.10 0.82
N GLY A 48 75.15 31.10 1.72
CA GLY A 48 75.74 29.88 2.29
C GLY A 48 74.73 29.04 3.08
N LYS A 49 73.90 29.67 3.92
CA LYS A 49 72.86 29.00 4.72
C LYS A 49 71.75 28.43 3.85
N GLN A 50 71.34 29.15 2.80
CA GLN A 50 70.38 28.67 1.83
C GLN A 50 70.94 27.49 1.01
N ALA A 51 72.22 27.53 0.61
CA ALA A 51 72.89 26.42 -0.06
C ALA A 51 73.05 25.19 0.85
N ALA A 52 73.25 25.39 2.16
CA ALA A 52 73.29 24.32 3.15
C ALA A 52 71.91 23.66 3.36
N GLY A 53 70.82 24.44 3.35
CA GLY A 53 69.44 23.93 3.47
C GLY A 53 68.99 23.02 2.33
N GLY A 54 69.67 23.04 1.17
CA GLY A 54 69.42 22.14 0.04
C GLY A 54 70.04 20.74 0.18
N LYS A 55 70.83 20.47 1.24
CA LYS A 55 71.51 19.18 1.45
C LYS A 55 70.68 18.24 2.34
N VAL A 56 69.45 17.96 1.96
CA VAL A 56 68.74 16.79 2.52
C VAL A 56 69.35 15.56 1.85
N ALA A 57 70.05 14.71 2.62
CA ALA A 57 70.61 13.48 2.08
C ALA A 57 69.47 12.64 1.47
N ALA A 58 69.64 12.18 0.24
CA ALA A 58 68.69 11.27 -0.38
C ALA A 58 68.53 10.03 0.52
N ALA A 59 67.28 9.60 0.72
CA ALA A 59 67.00 8.39 1.49
C ALA A 59 67.79 7.21 0.87
N PRO A 60 68.37 6.30 1.69
CA PRO A 60 69.11 5.16 1.18
C PRO A 60 68.26 4.33 0.20
N PRO A 61 68.80 3.89 -0.95
CA PRO A 61 68.04 3.13 -1.94
C PRO A 61 67.33 1.89 -1.38
N THR A 62 67.94 1.23 -0.40
CA THR A 62 67.37 0.06 0.29
C THR A 62 66.08 0.39 1.05
N LEU A 63 65.99 1.58 1.65
CA LEU A 63 64.78 2.04 2.33
C LEU A 63 63.66 2.35 1.33
N LEU A 64 64.01 2.96 0.20
CA LEU A 64 63.06 3.22 -0.89
C LEU A 64 62.53 1.92 -1.50
N GLU A 65 63.38 0.91 -1.71
CA GLU A 65 62.96 -0.42 -2.18
C GLU A 65 62.04 -1.12 -1.17
N GLN A 66 62.36 -1.07 0.12
CA GLN A 66 61.53 -1.68 1.16
C GLN A 66 60.17 -0.97 1.25
N ALA A 67 60.16 0.37 1.21
CA ALA A 67 58.93 1.15 1.19
C ALA A 67 58.07 0.85 -0.05
N ALA A 68 58.70 0.73 -1.23
CA ALA A 68 58.00 0.37 -2.46
C ALA A 68 57.43 -1.05 -2.41
N ARG A 69 58.18 -2.02 -1.86
CA ARG A 69 57.69 -3.40 -1.66
C ARG A 69 56.51 -3.45 -0.69
N LEU A 70 56.58 -2.72 0.43
CA LEU A 70 55.49 -2.66 1.40
C LEU A 70 54.25 -1.99 0.78
N ALA A 71 54.41 -0.86 0.11
CA ALA A 71 53.31 -0.17 -0.56
C ALA A 71 52.66 -1.06 -1.64
N GLY A 72 53.48 -1.80 -2.41
CA GLY A 72 52.99 -2.78 -3.38
C GLY A 72 52.22 -3.93 -2.74
N ALA A 73 52.71 -4.46 -1.62
CA ALA A 73 52.03 -5.52 -0.88
C ALA A 73 50.68 -5.03 -0.30
N CYS A 74 50.66 -3.87 0.35
CA CYS A 74 49.43 -3.27 0.86
C CYS A 74 48.42 -2.96 -0.24
N TRP A 75 48.88 -2.48 -1.40
CA TRP A 75 48.01 -2.24 -2.55
C TRP A 75 47.43 -3.54 -3.12
N ALA A 76 48.25 -4.58 -3.24
CA ALA A 76 47.80 -5.88 -3.74
C ALA A 76 46.76 -6.50 -2.80
N GLU A 77 46.99 -6.45 -1.49
CA GLU A 77 46.04 -6.94 -0.48
C GLU A 77 44.74 -6.14 -0.50
N ALA A 78 44.82 -4.81 -0.52
CA ALA A 78 43.64 -3.95 -0.59
C ALA A 78 42.84 -4.19 -1.88
N SER A 79 43.52 -4.38 -3.01
CA SER A 79 42.89 -4.67 -4.30
C SER A 79 42.22 -6.04 -4.31
N ALA A 80 42.86 -7.05 -3.73
CA ALA A 80 42.28 -8.39 -3.60
C ALA A 80 41.03 -8.38 -2.71
N LEU A 81 41.09 -7.72 -1.55
CA LEU A 81 39.95 -7.58 -0.64
C LEU A 81 38.80 -6.79 -1.28
N ALA A 82 39.11 -5.74 -2.05
CA ALA A 82 38.10 -4.98 -2.78
C ALA A 82 37.41 -5.83 -3.85
N ALA A 83 38.17 -6.63 -4.61
CA ALA A 83 37.64 -7.53 -5.62
C ALA A 83 36.76 -8.62 -4.99
N GLU A 84 37.18 -9.22 -3.87
CA GLU A 84 36.41 -10.22 -3.13
C GLU A 84 35.08 -9.63 -2.62
N ARG A 85 35.12 -8.45 -1.99
CA ARG A 85 33.92 -7.76 -1.50
C ARG A 85 32.97 -7.40 -2.63
N HIS A 86 33.50 -6.91 -3.75
CA HIS A 86 32.70 -6.59 -4.92
C HIS A 86 32.00 -7.84 -5.46
N ALA A 87 32.73 -8.95 -5.62
CA ALA A 87 32.16 -10.21 -6.08
C ALA A 87 31.06 -10.74 -5.12
N ALA A 88 31.27 -10.61 -3.81
CA ALA A 88 30.27 -10.99 -2.81
C ALA A 88 29.00 -10.14 -2.89
N VAL A 89 29.14 -8.82 -3.06
CA VAL A 89 27.99 -7.90 -3.22
C VAL A 89 27.24 -8.18 -4.51
N GLU A 90 27.94 -8.37 -5.63
CA GLU A 90 27.32 -8.72 -6.91
C GLU A 90 26.54 -10.05 -6.83
N ALA A 91 27.12 -11.06 -6.17
CA ALA A 91 26.43 -12.34 -5.98
C ALA A 91 25.18 -12.19 -5.10
N ALA A 92 25.27 -11.44 -3.99
CA ALA A 92 24.13 -11.18 -3.11
C ALA A 92 23.03 -10.39 -3.84
N TRP A 93 23.39 -9.37 -4.61
CA TRP A 93 22.45 -8.57 -5.38
C TRP A 93 21.77 -9.38 -6.48
N ALA A 94 22.53 -10.22 -7.20
CA ALA A 94 21.97 -11.12 -8.21
C ALA A 94 20.98 -12.13 -7.61
N GLN A 95 21.26 -12.61 -6.40
CA GLN A 95 20.33 -13.51 -5.69
C GLN A 95 19.07 -12.77 -5.25
N GLU A 96 19.21 -11.60 -4.60
CA GLU A 96 18.07 -10.79 -4.15
C GLU A 96 17.16 -10.41 -5.32
N ARG A 97 17.72 -10.12 -6.50
CA ARG A 97 16.94 -9.88 -7.71
C ARG A 97 16.13 -11.10 -8.13
N LYS A 98 16.73 -12.29 -8.14
CA LYS A 98 16.01 -13.54 -8.47
C LYS A 98 14.89 -13.82 -7.48
N ASP A 99 15.16 -13.64 -6.19
CA ASP A 99 14.18 -13.87 -5.14
C ASP A 99 12.99 -12.90 -5.28
N LYS A 100 13.25 -11.62 -5.57
CA LYS A 100 12.21 -10.63 -5.85
C LYS A 100 11.42 -10.93 -7.12
N ASP A 101 12.10 -11.34 -8.19
CA ASP A 101 11.44 -11.70 -9.44
C ASP A 101 10.51 -12.91 -9.23
N LEU A 102 10.91 -13.87 -8.38
CA LEU A 102 10.08 -15.00 -7.96
C LEU A 102 8.89 -14.54 -7.12
N GLU A 103 9.11 -13.73 -6.09
CA GLU A 103 8.04 -13.21 -5.22
C GLU A 103 7.01 -12.39 -6.03
N ILE A 104 7.45 -11.56 -6.98
CA ILE A 104 6.56 -10.81 -7.86
C ILE A 104 5.72 -11.76 -8.73
N ALA A 105 6.31 -12.85 -9.23
CA ALA A 105 5.59 -13.83 -10.03
C ALA A 105 4.55 -14.60 -9.19
N GLU A 106 4.90 -14.99 -7.96
CA GLU A 106 4.00 -15.64 -7.02
C GLU A 106 2.83 -14.73 -6.63
N LEU A 107 3.11 -13.48 -6.24
CA LEU A 107 2.08 -12.49 -5.90
C LEU A 107 1.18 -12.16 -7.10
N GLY A 108 1.74 -12.14 -8.31
CA GLY A 108 0.96 -11.99 -9.55
C GLY A 108 0.00 -13.16 -9.77
N ALA A 109 0.47 -14.39 -9.61
CA ALA A 109 -0.36 -15.59 -9.73
C ALA A 109 -1.46 -15.64 -8.66
N ASP A 110 -1.14 -15.31 -7.41
CA ASP A 110 -2.10 -15.26 -6.31
C ASP A 110 -3.18 -14.19 -6.55
N LEU A 111 -2.80 -13.02 -7.08
CA LEU A 111 -3.73 -11.96 -7.41
C LEU A 111 -4.67 -12.36 -8.55
N ASP A 112 -4.14 -13.01 -9.59
CA ASP A 112 -4.92 -13.52 -10.71
C ASP A 112 -5.92 -14.59 -10.23
N GLN A 113 -5.47 -15.52 -9.37
CA GLN A 113 -6.34 -16.53 -8.77
C GLN A 113 -7.45 -15.89 -7.92
N ALA A 114 -7.10 -14.98 -7.01
CA ALA A 114 -8.07 -14.30 -6.15
C ALA A 114 -9.09 -13.49 -6.98
N SER A 115 -8.66 -12.90 -8.08
CA SER A 115 -9.53 -12.16 -9.00
C SER A 115 -10.50 -13.11 -9.71
N ALA A 116 -10.01 -14.25 -10.21
CA ALA A 116 -10.84 -15.26 -10.85
C ALA A 116 -11.87 -15.88 -9.88
N GLU A 117 -11.47 -16.18 -8.65
CA GLU A 117 -12.36 -16.68 -7.60
C GLU A 117 -13.46 -15.68 -7.26
N LYS A 118 -13.09 -14.40 -7.07
CA LYS A 118 -14.05 -13.32 -6.83
C LYS A 118 -15.05 -13.20 -7.97
N ASP A 119 -14.58 -13.22 -9.22
CA ASP A 119 -15.45 -13.09 -10.39
C ASP A 119 -16.41 -14.28 -10.52
N ALA A 120 -15.94 -15.50 -10.23
CA ALA A 120 -16.76 -16.69 -10.20
C ALA A 120 -17.85 -16.61 -9.10
N VAL A 121 -17.50 -16.15 -7.90
CA VAL A 121 -18.47 -15.95 -6.80
C VAL A 121 -19.48 -14.86 -7.15
N ALA A 122 -19.03 -13.75 -7.74
CA ALA A 122 -19.92 -12.67 -8.17
C ALA A 122 -20.91 -13.13 -9.25
N ALA A 123 -20.46 -13.93 -10.23
CA ALA A 123 -21.32 -14.54 -11.24
C ALA A 123 -22.35 -15.49 -10.59
N GLY A 124 -21.92 -16.36 -9.67
CA GLY A 124 -22.82 -17.26 -8.96
C GLY A 124 -23.90 -16.52 -8.15
N HIS A 125 -23.55 -15.44 -7.47
CA HIS A 125 -24.52 -14.61 -6.75
C HIS A 125 -25.48 -13.88 -7.70
N ALA A 126 -25.01 -13.40 -8.85
CA ALA A 126 -25.87 -12.77 -9.84
C ALA A 126 -26.91 -13.76 -10.41
N GLU A 127 -26.51 -15.00 -10.70
CA GLU A 127 -27.41 -16.06 -11.13
C GLU A 127 -28.44 -16.42 -10.06
N GLU A 128 -28.02 -16.54 -8.79
CA GLU A 128 -28.92 -16.82 -7.69
C GLU A 128 -29.95 -15.70 -7.47
N LEU A 129 -29.52 -14.45 -7.53
CA LEU A 129 -30.41 -13.30 -7.44
C LEU A 129 -31.44 -13.29 -8.57
N ALA A 130 -31.01 -13.54 -9.82
CA ALA A 130 -31.92 -13.62 -10.96
C ALA A 130 -32.94 -14.76 -10.78
N ARG A 131 -32.49 -15.93 -10.28
CA ARG A 131 -33.37 -17.08 -9.98
C ARG A 131 -34.40 -16.72 -8.91
N LEU A 132 -33.97 -16.12 -7.80
CA LEU A 132 -34.86 -15.74 -6.70
C LEU A 132 -35.86 -14.65 -7.12
N GLN A 133 -35.43 -13.68 -7.93
CA GLN A 133 -36.32 -12.68 -8.50
C GLN A 133 -37.39 -13.32 -9.41
N ALA A 134 -36.99 -14.23 -10.29
CA ALA A 134 -37.94 -14.95 -11.15
C ALA A 134 -38.95 -15.78 -10.34
N GLN A 135 -38.50 -16.43 -9.25
CA GLN A 135 -39.38 -17.17 -8.33
C GLN A 135 -40.35 -16.24 -7.61
N ARG A 136 -39.87 -15.10 -7.09
CA ARG A 136 -40.72 -14.08 -6.46
C ARG A 136 -41.81 -13.62 -7.42
N ASP A 137 -41.44 -13.23 -8.63
CA ASP A 137 -42.39 -12.75 -9.64
C ASP A 137 -43.41 -13.82 -10.03
N ALA A 138 -43.00 -15.10 -10.08
CA ALA A 138 -43.92 -16.21 -10.33
C ALA A 138 -44.92 -16.38 -9.17
N LEU A 139 -44.45 -16.33 -7.92
CA LEU A 139 -45.29 -16.41 -6.73
C LEU A 139 -46.26 -15.22 -6.64
N GLU A 140 -45.81 -14.01 -6.94
CA GLU A 140 -46.67 -12.81 -6.99
C GLU A 140 -47.80 -12.96 -8.01
N ARG A 141 -47.49 -13.50 -9.21
CA ARG A 141 -48.53 -13.80 -10.22
C ARG A 141 -49.50 -14.87 -9.74
N GLN A 142 -49.00 -15.94 -9.10
CA GLN A 142 -49.86 -17.00 -8.54
C GLN A 142 -50.79 -16.45 -7.45
N LEU A 143 -50.27 -15.62 -6.54
CA LEU A 143 -51.07 -14.96 -5.51
C LEU A 143 -52.15 -14.06 -6.11
N ALA A 144 -51.85 -13.31 -7.17
CA ALA A 144 -52.84 -12.51 -7.87
C ALA A 144 -53.97 -13.36 -8.49
N VAL A 145 -53.62 -14.50 -9.11
CA VAL A 145 -54.60 -15.44 -9.68
C VAL A 145 -55.48 -16.04 -8.60
N ILE A 146 -54.89 -16.55 -7.52
CA ILE A 146 -55.63 -17.15 -6.39
C ILE A 146 -56.53 -16.09 -5.72
N GLY A 147 -56.03 -14.87 -5.55
CA GLY A 147 -56.80 -13.75 -5.02
C GLY A 147 -58.06 -13.48 -5.84
N LYS A 148 -57.93 -13.43 -7.16
CA LYS A 148 -59.07 -13.27 -8.07
C LYS A 148 -60.06 -14.43 -7.99
N GLN A 149 -59.56 -15.67 -8.01
CA GLN A 149 -60.42 -16.86 -7.89
C GLN A 149 -61.21 -16.89 -6.57
N LEU A 150 -60.58 -16.45 -5.48
CA LEU A 150 -61.25 -16.34 -4.18
C LEU A 150 -62.34 -15.26 -4.19
N GLU A 151 -62.11 -14.13 -4.85
CA GLU A 151 -63.11 -13.07 -5.01
C GLU A 151 -64.30 -13.54 -5.85
N ASP A 152 -64.04 -14.16 -7.01
CA ASP A 152 -65.06 -14.75 -7.89
C ASP A 152 -65.88 -15.82 -7.14
N SER A 153 -65.23 -16.70 -6.37
CA SER A 153 -65.90 -17.73 -5.55
C SER A 153 -66.81 -17.10 -4.49
N ARG A 154 -66.35 -16.06 -3.80
CA ARG A 154 -67.15 -15.35 -2.79
C ARG A 154 -68.35 -14.64 -3.39
N GLU A 155 -68.22 -14.10 -4.60
CA GLU A 155 -69.35 -13.48 -5.31
C GLU A 155 -70.38 -14.54 -5.71
N SER A 156 -69.93 -15.67 -6.25
CA SER A 156 -70.78 -16.83 -6.55
C SER A 156 -71.51 -17.35 -5.31
N GLU A 157 -70.82 -17.50 -4.17
CA GLU A 157 -71.43 -17.91 -2.91
C GLU A 157 -72.53 -16.94 -2.45
N ARG A 158 -72.31 -15.62 -2.55
CA ARG A 158 -73.30 -14.61 -2.21
C ARG A 158 -74.52 -14.65 -3.13
N ALA A 159 -74.30 -14.84 -4.44
CA ALA A 159 -75.37 -14.97 -5.42
C ALA A 159 -76.23 -16.22 -5.13
N ALA A 160 -75.59 -17.37 -4.93
CA ALA A 160 -76.26 -18.63 -4.59
C ALA A 160 -77.04 -18.53 -3.27
N ALA A 161 -76.47 -17.88 -2.24
CA ALA A 161 -77.16 -17.66 -0.97
C ALA A 161 -78.42 -16.79 -1.14
N LYS A 162 -78.36 -15.76 -1.99
CA LYS A 162 -79.51 -14.90 -2.30
C LYS A 162 -80.59 -15.67 -3.06
N GLU A 163 -80.22 -16.45 -4.07
CA GLU A 163 -81.15 -17.29 -4.83
C GLU A 163 -81.82 -18.33 -3.94
N ALA A 164 -81.07 -18.99 -3.05
CA ALA A 164 -81.61 -19.95 -2.08
C ALA A 164 -82.61 -19.29 -1.13
N ALA A 165 -82.32 -18.06 -0.66
CA ALA A 165 -83.24 -17.31 0.19
C ALA A 165 -84.54 -16.94 -0.56
N ASP A 166 -84.45 -16.52 -1.82
CA ASP A 166 -85.62 -16.19 -2.64
C ASP A 166 -86.44 -17.43 -3.00
N ALA A 167 -85.79 -18.57 -3.28
CA ALA A 167 -86.46 -19.85 -3.51
C ALA A 167 -87.21 -20.32 -2.25
N SER A 168 -86.58 -20.22 -1.07
CA SER A 168 -87.21 -20.54 0.22
C SER A 168 -88.45 -19.69 0.49
N ARG A 169 -88.40 -18.38 0.20
CA ARG A 169 -89.56 -17.48 0.31
C ARG A 169 -90.70 -17.87 -0.64
N LYS A 170 -90.38 -18.21 -1.89
CA LYS A 170 -91.37 -18.67 -2.88
C LYS A 170 -92.02 -19.98 -2.45
N LEU A 171 -91.22 -20.93 -1.95
CA LEU A 171 -91.70 -22.20 -1.41
C LEU A 171 -92.68 -21.97 -0.26
N ALA A 172 -92.30 -21.19 0.74
CA ALA A 172 -93.16 -20.85 1.87
C ALA A 172 -94.48 -20.18 1.42
N THR A 173 -94.41 -19.29 0.43
CA THR A 173 -95.61 -18.65 -0.13
C THR A 173 -96.50 -19.65 -0.87
N ALA A 174 -95.92 -20.60 -1.60
CA ALA A 174 -96.65 -21.65 -2.29
C ALA A 174 -97.31 -22.63 -1.30
N GLU A 175 -96.62 -23.00 -0.22
CA GLU A 175 -97.15 -23.83 0.87
C GLU A 175 -98.34 -23.17 1.57
N VAL A 176 -98.25 -21.86 1.87
CA VAL A 176 -99.38 -21.10 2.43
C VAL A 176 -100.57 -21.05 1.47
N ARG A 177 -100.33 -20.87 0.16
CA ARG A 177 -101.42 -20.91 -0.84
C ARG A 177 -102.04 -22.29 -0.97
N ALA A 178 -101.24 -23.35 -0.97
CA ALA A 178 -101.71 -24.73 -1.05
C ALA A 178 -102.58 -25.09 0.15
N THR A 179 -102.11 -24.81 1.37
CA THR A 179 -102.89 -25.00 2.61
C THR A 179 -104.18 -24.19 2.62
N THR A 180 -104.16 -22.94 2.13
CA THR A 180 -105.38 -22.12 2.00
C THR A 180 -106.36 -22.71 0.98
N LEU A 181 -105.87 -23.17 -0.18
CA LEU A 181 -106.70 -23.82 -1.20
C LEU A 181 -107.33 -25.12 -0.69
N GLU A 182 -106.58 -25.94 0.05
CA GLU A 182 -107.12 -27.14 0.71
C GLU A 182 -108.22 -26.78 1.72
N GLN A 183 -108.02 -25.76 2.55
CA GLN A 183 -109.04 -25.29 3.48
C GLN A 183 -110.32 -24.83 2.77
N VAL A 184 -110.19 -24.03 1.70
CA VAL A 184 -111.32 -23.57 0.89
C VAL A 184 -112.03 -24.74 0.20
N HIS A 185 -111.27 -25.68 -0.38
CA HIS A 185 -111.82 -26.87 -1.02
C HIS A 185 -112.62 -27.72 -0.04
N ASN A 186 -112.08 -27.98 1.15
CA ASN A 186 -112.77 -28.72 2.21
C ASN A 186 -114.05 -28.00 2.66
N ALA A 187 -114.02 -26.68 2.81
CA ALA A 187 -115.20 -25.89 3.16
C ALA A 187 -116.29 -25.95 2.07
N LEU A 188 -115.89 -25.94 0.79
CA LEU A 188 -116.81 -26.11 -0.34
C LEU A 188 -117.41 -27.52 -0.38
N LEU A 189 -116.61 -28.57 -0.16
CA LEU A 189 -117.10 -29.94 -0.07
C LEU A 189 -118.13 -30.11 1.06
N GLN A 190 -117.88 -29.52 2.24
CA GLN A 190 -118.85 -29.52 3.34
C GLN A 190 -120.17 -28.81 2.98
N ARG A 191 -120.13 -27.82 2.09
CA ARG A 191 -121.33 -27.10 1.62
C ARG A 191 -122.12 -27.88 0.56
N VAL A 192 -121.45 -28.66 -0.29
CA VAL A 192 -122.08 -29.43 -1.40
C VAL A 192 -122.49 -30.84 -0.97
N SER A 193 -121.77 -31.43 -0.02
CA SER A 193 -122.12 -32.68 0.66
C SER A 193 -122.19 -32.42 2.16
N PRO A 194 -123.27 -31.80 2.65
CA PRO A 194 -123.47 -31.70 4.08
C PRO A 194 -123.52 -33.14 4.61
N GLU A 195 -122.65 -33.47 5.57
CA GLU A 195 -122.85 -34.67 6.36
C GLU A 195 -124.29 -34.60 6.87
N THR A 196 -125.10 -35.57 6.47
CA THR A 196 -126.30 -35.93 7.20
C THR A 196 -125.87 -36.31 8.61
N LYS A 197 -125.72 -35.31 9.49
CA LYS A 197 -125.90 -35.51 10.92
C LYS A 197 -127.37 -35.84 11.09
N ASN A 198 -127.62 -37.14 11.00
CA ASN A 198 -128.82 -37.77 11.51
C ASN A 198 -129.08 -37.22 12.91
N ALA A 199 -130.33 -36.81 13.08
CA ALA A 199 -130.94 -36.58 14.38
C ALA A 199 -130.66 -37.76 15.32
N ARG A 200 -130.19 -37.44 16.52
CA ARG A 200 -130.70 -37.95 17.81
C ARG A 200 -130.12 -37.15 18.95
#